data_AF-A0A8T6ZNG6-F1
#
_entry.id   AF-A0A8T6ZNG6-F1
#
_cell.length_a   1.000
_cell.length_b   1.000
_cell.length_c   1.000
_cell.angle_alpha   90.00
_cell.angle_beta   90.00
_cell.angle_gamma   90.00
#
_symmetry.space_group_name_H-M   'P 1'
#
loop_
_entity.id
_entity.type
_entity.pdbx_description
1 polymer ?
#
loop_
_entity_poly.entity_id
_entity_poly.type
_entity_poly.pdbx_seq_one_letter_code
_entity_poly.pdbx_strand_id
1 'polypeptide(L)'
;MAEGLRKALILPGAGARGAYQVGVLKAIARLLPRHARNPFSVIAGTSAGAINAAVLASRASNFNVAVGEMERVWANFEAEQVYRADNWTMLKSSLHWLAALVFGGLGVRNPAFLLDNSPLRELLKRNIDFDHIQRAVDRGYLDALAVTASAYTSARSVTFFQGAERLRPWARVRRVGRPEPINVEHLMASAAVPFVFSPVKLGGEYYGDGAMRQRAPLSPAVHLGADRMLVIG
;
A
#
# COMPACT_ATOMS: atom_id res chain seq x y z
N MET A 1 7.06 19.23 28.24
CA MET A 1 6.00 18.21 28.06
C MET A 1 6.70 16.93 27.63
N ALA A 2 6.59 15.83 28.37
CA ALA A 2 7.17 14.56 27.93
C ALA A 2 6.47 14.14 26.63
N GLU A 3 7.19 14.06 25.51
CA GLU A 3 6.66 13.48 24.28
C GLU A 3 6.17 12.06 24.61
N GLY A 4 4.86 11.81 24.44
CA GLY A 4 4.31 10.47 24.63
C GLY A 4 4.93 9.48 23.64
N LEU A 5 5.02 8.21 24.04
CA LEU A 5 5.55 7.12 23.20
C LEU A 5 4.92 7.11 21.80
N ARG A 6 5.74 7.29 20.76
CA ARG A 6 5.32 7.24 19.35
C ARG A 6 5.21 5.79 18.90
N LYS A 7 3.98 5.34 18.63
CA LYS A 7 3.70 3.97 18.15
C LYS A 7 3.57 3.97 16.64
N ALA A 8 4.26 3.04 15.98
CA ALA A 8 4.06 2.76 14.56
C ALA A 8 3.20 1.52 14.34
N LEU A 9 2.35 1.58 13.32
CA LEU A 9 1.69 0.43 12.71
C LEU A 9 2.39 0.11 11.39
N ILE A 10 2.76 -1.15 11.21
CA ILE A 10 3.43 -1.64 10.00
C ILE A 10 2.56 -2.72 9.38
N LEU A 11 2.13 -2.48 8.14
CA LEU A 11 1.27 -3.35 7.34
C LEU A 11 2.04 -3.83 6.10
N PRO A 12 2.77 -4.95 6.18
CA PRO A 12 3.51 -5.46 5.04
C PRO A 12 2.60 -5.92 3.89
N GLY A 13 3.21 -6.17 2.72
CA GLY A 13 2.52 -6.68 1.55
C GLY A 13 2.11 -8.13 1.74
N ALA A 14 0.80 -8.40 1.66
CA ALA A 14 0.23 -9.71 1.95
C ALA A 14 -0.85 -10.16 0.94
N GLY A 15 -1.08 -9.39 -0.13
CA GLY A 15 -2.12 -9.69 -1.14
C GLY A 15 -3.50 -9.84 -0.48
N ALA A 16 -4.19 -10.95 -0.77
CA ALA A 16 -5.48 -11.30 -0.17
C ALA A 16 -5.46 -11.41 1.37
N ARG A 17 -4.28 -11.59 1.99
CA ARG A 17 -4.14 -11.55 3.46
C ARG A 17 -4.25 -10.13 4.03
N GLY A 18 -4.44 -9.10 3.21
CA GLY A 18 -4.85 -7.77 3.69
C GLY A 18 -6.13 -7.81 4.53
N ALA A 19 -7.05 -8.76 4.27
CA ALA A 19 -8.23 -8.99 5.10
C ALA A 19 -7.87 -9.45 6.53
N TYR A 20 -6.80 -10.22 6.71
CA TYR A 20 -6.31 -10.60 8.04
C TYR A 20 -5.86 -9.37 8.83
N GLN A 21 -5.15 -8.44 8.17
CA GLN A 21 -4.74 -7.17 8.80
C GLN A 21 -5.96 -6.40 9.31
N VAL A 22 -7.02 -6.32 8.50
CA VAL A 22 -8.29 -5.70 8.91
C VAL A 22 -8.94 -6.42 10.09
N GLY A 23 -8.90 -7.75 10.12
CA GLY A 23 -9.38 -8.54 11.25
C GLY A 23 -8.67 -8.20 12.57
N VAL A 24 -7.35 -8.07 12.55
CA VAL A 24 -6.55 -7.66 13.72
C VAL A 24 -6.89 -6.21 14.12
N LEU A 25 -6.99 -5.29 13.16
CA LEU A 25 -7.37 -3.91 13.42
C LEU A 25 -8.80 -3.79 13.99
N LYS A 26 -9.72 -4.68 13.59
CA LYS A 26 -11.07 -4.82 14.15
C LYS A 26 -11.03 -5.28 15.60
N ALA A 27 -10.15 -6.21 15.95
CA ALA A 27 -9.95 -6.59 17.35
C ALA A 27 -9.44 -5.40 18.17
N ILE A 28 -8.46 -4.64 17.67
CA ILE A 28 -7.96 -3.43 18.32
C ILE A 28 -9.07 -2.38 18.47
N ALA A 29 -9.89 -2.15 17.44
CA ALA A 29 -10.99 -1.20 17.48
C ALA A 29 -12.06 -1.55 18.53
N ARG A 30 -12.24 -2.84 18.83
CA ARG A 30 -13.14 -3.30 19.91
C ARG A 30 -12.58 -3.05 21.31
N LEU A 31 -11.26 -2.97 21.45
CA LEU A 31 -10.59 -2.66 22.72
C LEU A 31 -10.52 -1.15 23.00
N LEU A 32 -10.75 -0.32 21.98
CA LEU A 32 -10.73 1.14 22.09
C LEU A 32 -12.14 1.72 22.29
N PRO A 33 -12.26 2.92 22.88
CA PRO A 33 -13.52 3.66 22.91
C PRO A 33 -14.10 3.88 21.50
N ARG A 34 -15.44 3.93 21.37
CA ARG A 34 -16.13 4.02 20.06
C ARG A 34 -15.72 5.20 19.16
N HIS A 35 -15.21 6.28 19.75
CA HIS A 35 -14.76 7.49 19.06
C HIS A 35 -13.25 7.72 19.24
N ALA A 36 -12.50 6.66 19.50
CA ALA A 36 -11.06 6.76 19.64
C ALA A 36 -10.44 7.24 18.32
N ARG A 37 -9.51 8.19 18.44
CA ARG A 37 -8.62 8.55 17.34
C ARG A 37 -7.70 7.37 17.03
N ASN A 38 -7.12 7.41 15.84
CA ASN A 38 -6.04 6.49 15.47
C ASN A 38 -4.95 6.45 16.57
N PRO A 39 -4.59 5.27 17.11
CA PRO A 39 -3.65 5.16 18.22
C PRO A 39 -2.18 5.10 17.77
N PHE A 40 -1.88 5.25 16.47
CA PHE A 40 -0.55 5.11 15.88
C PHE A 40 -0.04 6.43 15.30
N SER A 41 1.07 6.92 15.79
CA SER A 41 1.73 8.13 15.26
C SER A 41 2.26 7.93 13.84
N VAL A 42 2.70 6.72 13.50
CA VAL A 42 3.20 6.42 12.15
C VAL A 42 2.47 5.21 11.60
N ILE A 43 2.04 5.27 10.34
CA ILE A 43 1.47 4.11 9.65
C ILE A 43 2.30 3.88 8.39
N ALA A 44 2.89 2.69 8.27
CA ALA A 44 3.69 2.30 7.12
C ALA A 44 3.08 1.06 6.45
N GLY A 45 2.94 1.10 5.12
CA GLY A 45 2.34 0.03 4.36
C GLY A 45 3.06 -0.30 3.05
N THR A 46 2.90 -1.55 2.62
CA THR A 46 3.36 -2.05 1.31
C THR A 46 2.25 -2.82 0.62
N SER A 47 2.05 -2.63 -0.68
CA SER A 47 1.06 -3.35 -1.49
C SER A 47 -0.34 -3.26 -0.88
N ALA A 48 -1.05 -4.38 -0.66
CA ALA A 48 -2.33 -4.40 0.04
C ALA A 48 -2.31 -3.69 1.42
N GLY A 49 -1.19 -3.77 2.15
CA GLY A 49 -1.00 -3.06 3.41
C GLY A 49 -0.88 -1.54 3.25
N ALA A 50 -0.38 -1.05 2.10
CA ALA A 50 -0.36 0.38 1.78
C ALA A 50 -1.78 0.94 1.57
N ILE A 51 -2.67 0.15 0.98
CA ILE A 51 -4.08 0.51 0.81
C ILE A 51 -4.75 0.64 2.19
N ASN A 52 -4.60 -0.37 3.05
CA ASN A 52 -5.10 -0.33 4.43
C ASN A 52 -4.52 0.85 5.22
N ALA A 53 -3.22 1.11 5.07
CA ALA A 53 -2.54 2.22 5.71
C ALA A 53 -3.12 3.58 5.27
N ALA A 54 -3.39 3.75 3.97
CA ALA A 54 -3.96 4.99 3.44
C ALA A 54 -5.40 5.22 3.91
N VAL A 55 -6.23 4.18 4.01
CA VAL A 55 -7.59 4.30 4.58
C VAL A 55 -7.53 4.69 6.07
N LEU A 56 -6.65 4.08 6.85
CA LEU A 56 -6.45 4.46 8.25
C LEU A 56 -6.00 5.92 8.39
N ALA A 57 -5.07 6.37 7.55
CA ALA A 57 -4.55 7.72 7.58
C ALA A 57 -5.60 8.77 7.17
N SER A 58 -6.38 8.52 6.11
CA SER A 58 -7.44 9.43 5.67
C SER A 58 -8.61 9.53 6.68
N ARG A 59 -8.76 8.53 7.55
CA ARG A 59 -9.80 8.48 8.59
C ARG A 59 -9.23 8.52 10.02
N ALA A 60 -8.04 9.07 10.22
CA ALA A 60 -7.32 9.02 11.49
C ALA A 60 -8.06 9.67 12.68
N SER A 61 -9.07 10.51 12.42
CA SER A 61 -9.91 11.11 13.46
C SER A 61 -10.80 10.09 14.19
N ASN A 62 -11.17 8.98 13.55
CA ASN A 62 -12.00 7.94 14.13
C ASN A 62 -11.57 6.55 13.64
N PHE A 63 -10.88 5.82 14.50
CA PHE A 63 -10.30 4.53 14.19
C PHE A 63 -11.37 3.47 13.88
N ASN A 64 -12.49 3.47 14.60
CA ASN A 64 -13.59 2.53 14.39
C ASN A 64 -14.25 2.71 13.02
N VAL A 65 -14.40 3.96 12.56
CA VAL A 65 -14.93 4.27 11.21
C VAL A 65 -13.96 3.77 10.14
N ALA A 66 -12.67 4.07 10.30
CA ALA A 66 -11.64 3.62 9.36
C ALA A 66 -11.64 2.09 9.20
N VAL A 67 -11.69 1.37 10.32
CA VAL A 67 -11.73 -0.09 10.33
C VAL A 67 -13.03 -0.65 9.75
N GLY A 68 -14.18 -0.03 10.05
CA GLY A 68 -15.46 -0.45 9.49
C GLY A 68 -15.60 -0.21 7.98
N GLU A 69 -14.94 0.83 7.43
CA GLU A 69 -14.85 1.05 5.98
C GLU A 69 -13.94 0.01 5.33
N MET A 70 -12.76 -0.26 5.91
CA MET A 70 -11.89 -1.34 5.41
C MET A 70 -12.61 -2.69 5.45
N GLU A 71 -13.29 -3.01 6.55
CA GLU A 71 -14.07 -4.26 6.64
C GLU A 71 -15.10 -4.36 5.52
N ARG A 72 -15.86 -3.29 5.25
CA ARG A 72 -16.83 -3.27 4.15
C ARG A 72 -16.18 -3.47 2.78
N VAL A 73 -15.04 -2.86 2.52
CA VAL A 73 -14.33 -3.04 1.24
C VAL A 73 -13.82 -4.46 1.11
N TRP A 74 -13.15 -5.00 2.13
CA TRP A 74 -12.58 -6.35 2.09
C TRP A 74 -13.63 -7.47 2.13
N ALA A 75 -14.78 -7.25 2.77
CA ALA A 75 -15.87 -8.22 2.83
C ALA A 75 -16.66 -8.31 1.51
N ASN A 76 -16.67 -7.25 0.70
CA ASN A 76 -17.35 -7.20 -0.61
C ASN A 76 -16.34 -7.21 -1.77
N PHE A 77 -15.13 -7.72 -1.52
CA PHE A 77 -14.03 -7.68 -2.46
C PHE A 77 -14.17 -8.82 -3.48
N GLU A 78 -14.50 -8.47 -4.71
CA GLU A 78 -14.60 -9.40 -5.84
C GLU A 78 -13.33 -9.31 -6.70
N ALA A 79 -12.95 -10.42 -7.36
CA ALA A 79 -11.73 -10.48 -8.18
C ALA A 79 -11.76 -9.44 -9.32
N GLU A 80 -12.95 -9.21 -9.86
CA GLU A 80 -13.32 -8.27 -10.91
C GLU A 80 -13.06 -6.80 -10.52
N GLN A 81 -13.01 -6.50 -9.22
CA GLN A 81 -12.71 -5.16 -8.68
C GLN A 81 -11.19 -4.88 -8.63
N VAL A 82 -10.36 -5.92 -8.73
CA VAL A 82 -8.89 -5.80 -8.74
C VAL A 82 -8.36 -5.86 -10.18
N TYR A 83 -8.97 -6.68 -11.01
CA TYR A 83 -8.59 -6.86 -12.42
C TYR A 83 -9.82 -7.20 -13.27
N ARG A 84 -9.87 -6.68 -14.50
CA ARG A 84 -10.85 -7.18 -15.49
C ARG A 84 -10.37 -8.53 -16.03
N ALA A 85 -10.90 -9.62 -15.50
CA ALA A 85 -10.79 -10.93 -16.13
C ALA A 85 -11.97 -11.13 -17.08
N ASP A 86 -11.80 -10.79 -18.35
CA ASP A 86 -12.64 -11.41 -19.38
C ASP A 86 -12.28 -12.90 -19.40
N ASN A 87 -13.24 -13.79 -19.09
CA ASN A 87 -13.05 -15.25 -19.08
C ASN A 87 -12.40 -15.77 -20.38
N TRP A 88 -12.63 -15.08 -21.49
CA TRP A 88 -12.03 -15.34 -22.80
C TRP A 88 -10.54 -14.94 -22.87
N THR A 89 -10.15 -13.86 -22.20
CA THR A 89 -8.77 -13.37 -22.13
C THR A 89 -7.92 -14.25 -21.20
N MET A 90 -8.50 -14.81 -20.13
CA MET A 90 -7.83 -15.84 -19.32
C MET A 90 -7.62 -17.13 -20.11
N LEU A 91 -8.66 -17.66 -20.76
CA LEU A 91 -8.54 -18.88 -21.57
C LEU A 91 -7.52 -18.70 -22.70
N LYS A 92 -7.55 -17.55 -23.40
CA LYS A 92 -6.52 -17.20 -24.39
C LYS A 92 -5.14 -17.12 -23.77
N SER A 93 -4.97 -16.42 -22.64
CA SER A 93 -3.67 -16.29 -21.97
C SER A 93 -3.11 -17.63 -21.50
N SER A 94 -3.97 -18.54 -21.01
CA SER A 94 -3.60 -19.90 -20.61
C SER A 94 -3.27 -20.80 -21.80
N LEU A 95 -4.08 -20.78 -22.87
CA LEU A 95 -3.80 -21.48 -24.13
C LEU A 95 -2.53 -20.93 -24.79
N HIS A 96 -2.27 -19.64 -24.67
CA HIS A 96 -1.09 -18.98 -25.19
C HIS A 96 0.17 -19.37 -24.44
N TRP A 97 0.10 -19.46 -23.11
CA TRP A 97 1.18 -20.00 -22.28
C TRP A 97 1.45 -21.48 -22.61
N LEU A 98 0.39 -22.27 -22.80
CA LEU A 98 0.52 -23.66 -23.23
C LEU A 98 1.17 -23.76 -24.60
N ALA A 99 0.76 -22.91 -25.56
CA ALA A 99 1.34 -22.84 -26.89
C ALA A 99 2.80 -22.37 -26.87
N ALA A 100 3.16 -21.38 -26.04
CA ALA A 100 4.53 -20.90 -25.89
C ALA A 100 5.46 -21.98 -25.30
N LEU A 101 4.96 -22.80 -24.38
CA LEU A 101 5.67 -23.97 -23.82
C LEU A 101 5.82 -25.11 -24.83
N VAL A 102 4.80 -25.35 -25.67
CA VAL A 102 4.79 -26.45 -26.66
C VAL A 102 5.60 -26.11 -27.91
N PHE A 103 5.58 -24.85 -28.36
CA PHE A 103 6.20 -24.41 -29.62
C PHE A 103 7.48 -23.58 -29.45
N GLY A 104 8.10 -23.61 -28.26
CA GLY A 104 9.46 -23.11 -28.05
C GLY A 104 9.66 -21.63 -28.41
N GLY A 105 8.67 -20.76 -28.14
CA GLY A 105 8.84 -19.31 -28.27
C GLY A 105 9.03 -18.77 -29.70
N LEU A 106 8.57 -19.48 -30.74
CA LEU A 106 8.58 -18.95 -32.11
C LEU A 106 7.40 -17.99 -32.35
N GLY A 107 7.63 -16.69 -32.10
CA GLY A 107 6.99 -15.63 -32.89
C GLY A 107 5.82 -14.85 -32.29
N VAL A 108 5.45 -15.05 -31.01
CA VAL A 108 4.44 -14.18 -30.39
C VAL A 108 5.07 -13.16 -29.45
N ARG A 109 4.83 -11.88 -29.72
CA ARG A 109 5.14 -10.77 -28.80
C ARG A 109 4.44 -11.03 -27.46
N ASN A 110 5.22 -11.29 -26.42
CA ASN A 110 4.71 -11.35 -25.04
C ASN A 110 4.01 -10.02 -24.71
N PRO A 111 2.71 -10.01 -24.33
CA PRO A 111 2.16 -8.85 -23.66
C PRO A 111 2.92 -8.68 -22.33
N ALA A 112 3.54 -7.52 -22.13
CA ALA A 112 4.43 -7.30 -20.99
C ALA A 112 3.71 -7.37 -19.62
N PHE A 113 2.38 -7.24 -19.58
CA PHE A 113 1.56 -7.23 -18.37
C PHE A 113 0.21 -7.94 -18.61
N LEU A 114 -0.20 -8.81 -17.68
CA LEU A 114 -1.33 -9.75 -17.88
C LEU A 114 -2.71 -9.15 -17.58
N LEU A 115 -2.82 -8.14 -16.72
CA LEU A 115 -4.11 -7.63 -16.24
C LEU A 115 -4.18 -6.10 -16.22
N ASP A 116 -5.32 -5.56 -16.68
CA ASP A 116 -5.66 -4.13 -16.52
C ASP A 116 -6.05 -3.85 -15.06
N ASN A 117 -5.30 -2.96 -14.40
CA ASN A 117 -5.51 -2.54 -13.02
C ASN A 117 -6.27 -1.21 -12.89
N SER A 118 -6.90 -0.73 -13.98
CA SER A 118 -7.81 0.41 -13.96
C SER A 118 -8.96 0.29 -12.95
N PRO A 119 -9.56 -0.89 -12.67
CA PRO A 119 -10.64 -0.99 -11.67
C PRO A 119 -10.14 -0.69 -10.25
N LEU A 120 -8.95 -1.20 -9.88
CA LEU A 120 -8.34 -0.93 -8.58
C LEU A 120 -8.07 0.56 -8.41
N ARG A 121 -7.54 1.21 -9.45
CA ARG A 121 -7.27 2.65 -9.44
C ARG A 121 -8.53 3.46 -9.16
N GLU A 122 -9.64 3.15 -9.83
CA GLU A 122 -10.90 3.87 -9.64
C GLU A 122 -11.54 3.57 -8.27
N LEU A 123 -11.43 2.33 -7.79
CA LEU A 123 -11.84 1.97 -6.43
C LEU A 123 -11.07 2.78 -5.38
N LEU A 124 -9.75 2.89 -5.53
CA LEU A 124 -8.91 3.67 -4.61
C LEU A 124 -9.25 5.16 -4.63
N LYS A 125 -9.47 5.76 -5.82
CA LYS A 125 -9.88 7.17 -5.94
C LYS A 125 -11.25 7.43 -5.30
N ARG A 126 -12.18 6.49 -5.44
CA ARG A 126 -13.55 6.63 -4.90
C ARG A 126 -13.58 6.48 -3.38
N ASN A 127 -12.73 5.62 -2.83
CA ASN A 127 -12.81 5.22 -1.43
C ASN A 127 -11.80 5.92 -0.52
N ILE A 128 -10.74 6.54 -1.08
CA ILE A 128 -9.70 7.22 -0.30
C ILE A 128 -9.68 8.70 -0.66
N ASP A 129 -10.05 9.53 0.33
CA ASP A 129 -9.82 10.97 0.27
C ASP A 129 -8.37 11.26 0.70
N PHE A 130 -7.50 11.46 -0.29
CA PHE A 130 -6.08 11.71 -0.05
C PHE A 130 -5.81 13.07 0.60
N ASP A 131 -6.69 14.06 0.39
CA ASP A 131 -6.53 15.38 1.01
C ASP A 131 -6.74 15.31 2.53
N HIS A 132 -7.55 14.35 3.00
CA HIS A 132 -7.71 14.08 4.43
C HIS A 132 -6.41 13.62 5.11
N ILE A 133 -5.44 13.06 4.38
CA ILE A 133 -4.17 12.61 4.96
C ILE A 133 -3.40 13.80 5.52
N GLN A 134 -3.27 14.90 4.75
CA GLN A 134 -2.61 16.10 5.25
C GLN A 134 -3.39 16.72 6.41
N ARG A 135 -4.73 16.79 6.31
CA ARG A 135 -5.58 17.30 7.39
C ARG A 135 -5.42 16.49 8.68
N ALA A 136 -5.25 15.18 8.58
CA ALA A 136 -4.99 14.31 9.73
C ALA A 136 -3.63 14.58 10.37
N VAL A 137 -2.61 14.85 9.54
CA VAL A 137 -1.27 15.24 9.98
C VAL A 137 -1.30 16.59 10.70
N ASP A 138 -1.91 17.60 10.07
CA ASP A 138 -1.98 18.97 10.61
C ASP A 138 -2.75 19.03 11.94
N ARG A 139 -3.75 18.16 12.10
CA ARG A 139 -4.53 18.02 13.35
C ARG A 139 -3.86 17.13 14.41
N GLY A 140 -2.70 16.56 14.12
CA GLY A 140 -1.95 15.69 15.05
C GLY A 140 -2.62 14.34 15.32
N TYR A 141 -3.46 13.84 14.41
CA TYR A 141 -4.04 12.48 14.50
C TYR A 141 -3.08 11.40 13.97
N LEU A 142 -2.07 11.83 13.23
CA LEU A 142 -1.03 11.01 12.62
C LEU A 142 0.21 11.91 12.44
N ASP A 143 1.41 11.39 12.65
CA ASP A 143 2.64 12.08 12.30
C ASP A 143 3.06 11.82 10.85
N ALA A 144 2.87 10.58 10.37
CA ALA A 144 3.21 10.22 8.99
C ALA A 144 2.45 8.98 8.47
N LEU A 145 2.08 9.03 7.20
CA LEU A 145 1.79 7.88 6.35
C LEU A 145 3.01 7.57 5.48
N ALA A 146 3.39 6.30 5.39
CA ALA A 146 4.49 5.83 4.55
C ALA A 146 4.03 4.70 3.62
N VAL A 147 4.34 4.81 2.33
CA VAL A 147 4.02 3.86 1.28
C VAL A 147 5.31 3.41 0.61
N THR A 148 5.62 2.11 0.66
CA THR A 148 6.85 1.56 0.09
C THR A 148 6.59 0.90 -1.27
N ALA A 149 7.38 1.26 -2.28
CA ALA A 149 7.42 0.63 -3.59
C ALA A 149 8.86 0.22 -3.98
N SER A 150 8.98 -0.69 -4.94
CA SER A 150 10.26 -1.14 -5.47
C SER A 150 10.60 -0.37 -6.75
N ALA A 151 11.69 0.36 -6.73
CA ALA A 151 12.15 1.13 -7.88
C ALA A 151 13.00 0.23 -8.79
N TYR A 152 12.59 0.07 -10.05
CA TYR A 152 13.19 -0.91 -10.96
C TYR A 152 14.53 -0.44 -11.51
N THR A 153 14.65 0.82 -11.88
CA THR A 153 15.86 1.37 -12.50
C THR A 153 17.03 1.45 -11.50
N SER A 154 16.77 1.95 -10.29
CA SER A 154 17.78 2.11 -9.25
C SER A 154 17.97 0.87 -8.38
N ALA A 155 17.12 -0.15 -8.53
CA ALA A 155 17.10 -1.35 -7.69
C ALA A 155 16.98 -1.06 -6.17
N ARG A 156 16.35 0.07 -5.80
CA ARG A 156 16.15 0.52 -4.41
C ARG A 156 14.71 0.32 -3.96
N SER A 157 14.53 0.13 -2.66
CA SER A 157 13.22 0.26 -2.01
C SER A 157 13.01 1.73 -1.67
N VAL A 158 11.99 2.33 -2.26
CA VAL A 158 11.65 3.74 -2.05
C VAL A 158 10.39 3.80 -1.20
N THR A 159 10.46 4.54 -0.11
CA THR A 159 9.32 4.84 0.75
C THR A 159 8.93 6.29 0.53
N PHE A 160 7.78 6.50 -0.08
CA PHE A 160 7.15 7.80 -0.15
C PHE A 160 6.45 8.03 1.18
N PHE A 161 6.60 9.21 1.77
CA PHE A 161 5.90 9.53 3.00
C PHE A 161 5.31 10.92 2.97
N GLN A 162 4.13 11.05 3.58
CA GLN A 162 3.46 12.31 3.83
C GLN A 162 3.27 12.42 5.34
N GLY A 163 3.76 13.50 5.92
CA GLY A 163 3.79 13.65 7.37
C GLY A 163 4.20 15.05 7.80
N ALA A 164 4.30 15.26 9.11
CA ALA A 164 4.54 16.57 9.68
C ALA A 164 5.89 17.17 9.23
N GLU A 165 5.95 18.50 9.15
CA GLU A 165 7.09 19.25 8.59
C GLU A 165 8.44 18.96 9.24
N ARG A 166 8.47 18.48 10.49
CA ARG A 166 9.71 18.11 11.19
C ARG A 166 10.40 16.87 10.60
N LEU A 167 9.67 16.05 9.85
CA LEU A 167 10.21 14.82 9.27
C LEU A 167 11.17 15.16 8.13
N ARG A 168 12.19 14.31 7.94
CA ARG A 168 13.27 14.55 6.98
C ARG A 168 13.41 13.35 6.03
N PRO A 169 13.74 13.59 4.75
CA PRO A 169 14.12 12.50 3.84
C PRO A 169 15.31 11.72 4.40
N TRP A 170 15.44 10.47 4.01
CA TRP A 170 16.61 9.65 4.37
C TRP A 170 17.10 8.83 3.18
N ALA A 171 18.39 8.52 3.17
CA ALA A 171 18.99 7.66 2.17
C ALA A 171 19.94 6.65 2.84
N ARG A 172 19.77 5.38 2.48
CA ARG A 172 20.64 4.25 2.80
C ARG A 172 20.97 3.51 1.50
N VAL A 173 21.93 2.59 1.54
CA VAL A 173 22.42 1.86 0.34
C VAL A 173 21.27 1.34 -0.54
N ARG A 174 20.32 0.58 0.03
CA ARG A 174 19.18 0.00 -0.71
C ARG A 174 17.81 0.60 -0.36
N ARG A 175 17.75 1.64 0.48
CA ARG A 175 16.51 2.19 1.03
C ARG A 175 16.51 3.72 0.97
N VAL A 176 15.42 4.32 0.52
CA VAL A 176 15.26 5.78 0.46
C VAL A 176 13.91 6.16 1.01
N GLY A 177 13.83 7.25 1.77
CA GLY A 177 12.60 7.91 2.15
C GLY A 177 12.47 9.25 1.44
N ARG A 178 11.36 9.47 0.74
CA ARG A 178 11.06 10.71 0.01
C ARG A 178 9.78 11.36 0.54
N PRO A 179 9.82 12.62 1.00
CA PRO A 179 8.62 13.35 1.38
C PRO A 179 7.84 13.73 0.12
N GLU A 180 6.66 13.17 -0.06
CA GLU A 180 5.78 13.44 -1.21
C GLU A 180 4.31 13.34 -0.76
N PRO A 181 3.40 14.19 -1.28
CA PRO A 181 1.97 14.01 -1.07
C PRO A 181 1.51 12.67 -1.64
N ILE A 182 1.01 11.79 -0.78
CA ILE A 182 0.54 10.46 -1.17
C ILE A 182 -0.76 10.61 -1.95
N ASN A 183 -0.81 9.95 -3.10
CA ASN A 183 -1.96 9.91 -4.00
C ASN A 183 -2.16 8.48 -4.52
N VAL A 184 -3.16 8.30 -5.39
CA VAL A 184 -3.47 6.99 -5.97
C VAL A 184 -2.29 6.35 -6.71
N GLU A 185 -1.44 7.11 -7.39
CA GLU A 185 -0.30 6.55 -8.13
C GLU A 185 0.72 5.88 -7.20
N HIS A 186 0.90 6.40 -5.99
CA HIS A 186 1.79 5.79 -4.99
C HIS A 186 1.27 4.43 -4.53
N LEU A 187 -0.05 4.30 -4.35
CA LEU A 187 -0.68 3.04 -3.98
C LEU A 187 -0.62 2.04 -5.14
N MET A 188 -0.90 2.49 -6.36
CA MET A 188 -0.80 1.68 -7.58
C MET A 188 0.63 1.19 -7.80
N ALA A 189 1.64 2.05 -7.59
CA ALA A 189 3.05 1.69 -7.64
C ALA A 189 3.40 0.62 -6.59
N SER A 190 2.93 0.79 -5.36
CA SER A 190 3.18 -0.13 -4.25
C SER A 190 2.52 -1.50 -4.43
N ALA A 191 1.40 -1.58 -5.15
CA ALA A 191 0.64 -2.79 -5.41
C ALA A 191 0.89 -3.42 -6.80
N ALA A 192 1.77 -2.86 -7.62
CA ALA A 192 2.04 -3.34 -8.97
C ALA A 192 2.90 -4.61 -8.97
N VAL A 193 2.27 -5.76 -8.71
CA VAL A 193 2.90 -7.08 -8.70
C VAL A 193 3.52 -7.38 -10.07
N PRO A 194 4.82 -7.72 -10.15
CA PRO A 194 5.49 -8.03 -11.41
C PRO A 194 4.77 -9.12 -12.19
N PHE A 195 4.78 -9.01 -13.52
CA PHE A 195 4.13 -9.92 -14.46
C PHE A 195 2.59 -9.90 -14.40
N VAL A 196 1.99 -9.42 -13.32
CA VAL A 196 0.53 -9.30 -13.13
C VAL A 196 0.05 -7.91 -13.54
N PHE A 197 0.69 -6.84 -13.05
CA PHE A 197 0.30 -5.45 -13.28
C PHE A 197 1.41 -4.60 -13.90
N SER A 198 1.01 -3.58 -14.65
CA SER A 198 1.93 -2.60 -15.24
C SER A 198 2.65 -1.77 -14.17
N PRO A 199 3.97 -1.55 -14.30
CA PRO A 199 4.70 -0.66 -13.40
C PRO A 199 4.23 0.78 -13.55
N VAL A 200 4.25 1.51 -12.45
CA VAL A 200 3.79 2.91 -12.40
C VAL A 200 5.00 3.83 -12.45
N LYS A 201 4.94 4.87 -13.28
CA LYS A 201 6.01 5.87 -13.39
C LYS A 201 5.78 6.99 -12.38
N LEU A 202 6.72 7.19 -11.46
CA LEU A 202 6.72 8.29 -10.49
C LEU A 202 8.06 9.04 -10.59
N GLY A 203 8.05 10.37 -10.65
CA GLY A 203 9.28 11.18 -10.59
C GLY A 203 10.39 10.78 -11.58
N GLY A 204 10.05 10.18 -12.73
CA GLY A 204 11.01 9.75 -13.76
C GLY A 204 11.45 8.28 -13.71
N GLU A 205 11.07 7.51 -12.69
CA GLU A 205 11.45 6.10 -12.53
C GLU A 205 10.21 5.19 -12.53
N TYR A 206 10.38 3.93 -12.94
CA TYR A 206 9.32 2.92 -12.86
C TYR A 206 9.35 2.16 -11.54
N TYR A 207 8.18 2.02 -10.94
CA TYR A 207 7.96 1.37 -9.67
C TYR A 207 7.04 0.16 -9.84
N GLY A 208 7.35 -0.88 -9.06
CA GLY A 208 6.48 -2.04 -8.86
C GLY A 208 6.37 -2.41 -7.38
N ASP A 209 5.77 -3.57 -7.12
CA ASP A 209 5.36 -3.98 -5.77
C ASP A 209 6.53 -3.91 -4.77
N GLY A 210 6.30 -3.20 -3.65
CA GLY A 210 7.31 -3.02 -2.60
C GLY A 210 7.69 -4.30 -1.86
N ALA A 211 6.84 -5.33 -1.90
CA ALA A 211 7.04 -6.62 -1.23
C ALA A 211 8.12 -7.48 -1.91
N MET A 212 8.48 -7.18 -3.17
CA MET A 212 9.52 -7.91 -3.91
C MET A 212 10.88 -7.92 -3.19
N ARG A 213 11.20 -6.84 -2.47
CA ARG A 213 12.53 -6.65 -1.86
C ARG A 213 12.52 -6.68 -0.35
N GLN A 214 11.35 -6.54 0.31
CA GLN A 214 11.24 -6.54 1.77
C GLN A 214 9.93 -7.19 2.23
N ARG A 215 10.03 -8.23 3.07
CA ARG A 215 8.86 -8.88 3.69
C ARG A 215 8.21 -8.03 4.79
N ALA A 216 8.92 -7.09 5.39
CA ALA A 216 8.37 -6.09 6.32
C ALA A 216 9.23 -4.81 6.32
N PRO A 217 8.75 -3.68 5.79
CA PRO A 217 9.51 -2.44 5.78
C PRO A 217 9.51 -1.80 7.18
N LEU A 218 10.46 -2.21 8.03
CA LEU A 218 10.61 -1.61 9.37
C LEU A 218 11.35 -0.26 9.34
N SER A 219 12.16 -0.04 8.30
CA SER A 219 13.00 1.15 8.16
C SER A 219 12.23 2.48 8.20
N PRO A 220 11.06 2.62 7.53
CA PRO A 220 10.29 3.84 7.59
C PRO A 220 9.88 4.20 9.01
N ALA A 221 9.36 3.23 9.78
CA ALA A 221 8.91 3.49 11.15
C ALA A 221 10.04 4.04 12.04
N VAL A 222 11.26 3.48 11.92
CA VAL A 222 12.44 4.01 12.63
C VAL A 222 12.76 5.44 12.21
N HIS A 223 12.85 5.69 10.90
CA HIS A 223 13.22 7.01 10.38
C HIS A 223 12.15 8.10 10.63
N LEU A 224 10.89 7.69 10.78
CA LEU A 224 9.78 8.57 11.09
C LEU A 224 9.57 8.78 12.60
N GLY A 225 10.47 8.25 13.43
CA GLY A 225 10.54 8.55 14.86
C GLY A 225 9.67 7.67 15.76
N ALA A 226 9.38 6.42 15.36
CA ALA A 226 8.63 5.50 16.20
C ALA A 226 9.49 4.86 17.30
N ASP A 227 8.95 4.82 18.53
CA ASP A 227 9.56 4.19 19.71
C ASP A 227 9.11 2.73 19.89
N ARG A 228 7.94 2.38 19.36
CA ARG A 228 7.33 1.05 19.41
C ARG A 228 6.68 0.73 18.09
N MET A 229 6.66 -0.54 17.71
CA MET A 229 6.11 -0.99 16.43
C MET A 229 5.15 -2.16 16.65
N LEU A 230 3.96 -2.06 16.06
CA LEU A 230 3.05 -3.19 15.85
C LEU A 230 3.13 -3.60 14.39
N VAL A 231 3.49 -4.86 14.12
CA VAL A 231 3.59 -5.41 12.77
C VAL A 231 2.46 -6.43 12.58
N ILE A 232 1.67 -6.27 11.52
CA ILE A 232 0.56 -7.19 11.19
C ILE A 232 0.76 -7.73 9.77
N GLY A 233 1.19 -8.98 9.63
CA GLY A 233 1.49 -9.66 8.36
C GLY A 233 0.73 -10.96 8.18
#